data_AF-A0A7S2JRZ3-F1
#
_entry.id   AF-A0A7S2JRZ3-F1
#
_cell.length_a   1.000
_cell.length_b   1.000
_cell.length_c   1.000
_cell.angle_alpha   90.00
_cell.angle_beta   90.00
_cell.angle_gamma   90.00
#
_symmetry.space_group_name_H-M   'P 1'
#
loop_
_entity.id
_entity.type
_entity.pdbx_description
1 polymer ?
#
loop_
_entity_poly.entity_id
_entity_poly.type
_entity_poly.pdbx_seq_one_letter_code
_entity_poly.pdbx_strand_id
1 'polypeptide(L)'
;HIADLGNVVLKWHLAQPWAVRVGEEATAEFVEMQRVGLPLPPFGQLTPFTVEEIAMRQLVFSDGWVRPLYAAAARVFPGAKSRLEVLDQNREECKAIKKSAAKQRLQRKISGVSAFLKASRFSVGLVASVKKAAREEAAKQAAREEDSKATVEAPVGGPVAEAAVE
;
A
#
# COMPACT_ATOMS: atom_id res chain seq x y z
N HIS A 1 -6.16 24.24 3.22
CA HIS A 1 -5.95 22.78 3.39
C HIS A 1 -5.97 22.01 2.07
N ILE A 2 -6.98 22.15 1.19
CA ILE A 2 -6.96 21.48 -0.13
C ILE A 2 -5.68 21.81 -0.93
N ALA A 3 -5.28 23.09 -0.98
CA ALA A 3 -4.05 23.49 -1.67
C ALA A 3 -2.77 22.89 -1.07
N ASP A 4 -2.74 22.73 0.26
CA ASP A 4 -1.63 22.16 1.01
C ASP A 4 -1.44 20.66 0.68
N LEU A 5 -2.55 19.95 0.50
CA LEU A 5 -2.56 18.53 0.07
C LEU A 5 -2.59 18.36 -1.46
N GLY A 6 -2.30 19.42 -2.20
CA GLY A 6 -2.42 19.46 -3.67
C GLY A 6 -1.49 18.49 -4.40
N ASN A 7 -0.34 18.15 -3.81
CA ASN A 7 0.63 17.25 -4.43
C ASN A 7 0.09 15.81 -4.58
N VAL A 8 -0.79 15.37 -3.67
CA VAL A 8 -1.33 14.00 -3.67
C VAL A 8 -2.35 13.79 -4.81
N VAL A 9 -2.92 14.88 -5.33
CA VAL A 9 -3.89 14.88 -6.44
C VAL A 9 -3.27 15.22 -7.80
N LEU A 10 -1.95 15.10 -7.90
CA LEU A 10 -1.21 15.10 -9.16
C LEU A 10 -1.08 13.67 -9.68
N LYS A 11 -0.80 13.49 -10.97
CA LYS A 11 -0.51 12.15 -11.52
C LYS A 11 0.65 11.51 -10.75
N TRP A 12 0.63 10.18 -10.60
CA TRP A 12 1.56 9.46 -9.72
C TRP A 12 3.05 9.81 -9.93
N HIS A 13 3.52 9.90 -11.17
CA HIS A 13 4.92 10.26 -11.48
C HIS A 13 5.32 11.67 -10.99
N LEU A 14 4.36 12.56 -10.76
CA LEU A 14 4.57 13.89 -10.17
C LEU A 14 4.37 13.87 -8.65
N ALA A 15 3.40 13.10 -8.16
CA ALA A 15 3.09 13.00 -6.73
C ALA A 15 4.17 12.23 -5.96
N GLN A 16 4.72 11.16 -6.56
CA GLN A 16 5.67 10.26 -5.91
C GLN A 16 6.95 10.98 -5.43
N PRO A 17 7.61 11.86 -6.21
CA PRO A 17 8.77 12.61 -5.71
C PRO A 17 8.47 13.45 -4.47
N TRP A 18 7.28 14.04 -4.36
CA TRP A 18 6.86 14.77 -3.16
C TRP A 18 6.67 13.83 -1.98
N ALA A 19 6.04 12.68 -2.18
CA ALA A 19 5.87 11.68 -1.13
C ALA A 19 7.23 11.17 -0.59
N VAL A 20 8.24 11.03 -1.47
CA VAL A 20 9.60 10.67 -1.07
C VAL A 20 10.21 11.77 -0.20
N ARG A 21 10.14 13.04 -0.61
CA ARG A 21 10.67 14.17 0.17
C ARG A 21 10.05 14.28 1.56
N VAL A 22 8.73 14.12 1.66
CA VAL A 22 8.04 14.07 2.97
C VAL A 22 8.55 12.91 3.83
N GLY A 23 8.83 11.76 3.20
CA GLY A 23 9.45 10.63 3.88
C GLY A 23 10.87 10.92 4.37
N GLU A 24 11.69 11.59 3.56
CA GLU A 24 13.05 12.01 3.91
C GLU A 24 13.06 12.99 5.08
N GLU A 25 12.14 13.97 5.07
CA GLU A 25 11.95 14.92 6.18
C GLU A 25 11.57 14.19 7.48
N ALA A 26 10.63 13.26 7.43
CA ALA A 26 10.23 12.47 8.60
C ALA A 26 11.39 11.61 9.13
N THR A 27 12.16 10.96 8.23
CA THR A 27 13.36 10.20 8.65
C THR A 27 14.39 11.11 9.31
N ALA A 28 14.65 12.30 8.75
CA ALA A 28 15.59 13.26 9.32
C ALA A 28 15.16 13.74 10.72
N GLU A 29 13.85 14.02 10.89
CA GLU A 29 13.28 14.34 12.20
C GLU A 29 13.50 13.21 13.21
N PHE A 30 13.23 11.96 12.83
CA PHE A 30 13.42 10.81 13.73
C PHE A 30 14.89 10.57 14.08
N VAL A 31 15.81 10.79 13.15
CA VAL A 31 17.25 10.73 13.42
C VAL A 31 17.64 11.79 14.46
N GLU A 32 17.14 13.02 14.31
CA GLU A 32 17.42 14.09 15.27
C GLU A 32 16.80 13.82 16.64
N MET A 33 15.55 13.35 16.68
CA MET A 33 14.88 12.95 17.93
C MET A 33 15.70 11.89 18.69
N GLN A 34 16.18 10.87 17.99
CA GLN A 34 17.03 9.85 18.60
C GLN A 34 18.35 10.46 19.11
N ARG A 35 18.97 11.37 18.34
CA ARG A 35 20.23 12.03 18.71
C ARG A 35 20.10 12.83 20.00
N VAL A 36 18.96 13.49 20.24
CA VAL A 36 18.70 14.29 21.45
C VAL A 36 18.05 13.49 22.59
N GLY A 37 17.88 12.17 22.44
CA GLY A 37 17.31 11.32 23.48
C GLY A 37 15.78 11.42 23.64
N LEU A 38 15.07 11.94 22.62
CA LEU A 38 13.61 11.94 22.58
C LEU A 38 13.08 10.57 22.13
N PRO A 39 11.92 10.13 22.67
CA PRO A 39 11.30 8.87 22.26
C PRO A 39 10.79 8.97 20.83
N LEU A 40 11.04 7.94 20.02
CA LEU A 40 10.50 7.86 18.66
C LEU A 40 9.01 7.49 18.67
N PRO A 41 8.22 8.01 17.72
CA PRO A 41 6.84 7.56 17.56
C PRO A 41 6.81 6.07 17.13
N PRO A 42 5.71 5.34 17.39
CA PRO A 42 5.62 3.90 17.11
C PRO A 42 5.93 3.46 15.67
N PHE A 43 5.77 4.37 14.70
CA PHE A 43 6.04 4.13 13.28
C PHE A 43 7.25 4.91 12.75
N GLY A 44 8.06 5.47 13.66
CA GLY A 44 9.29 6.18 13.34
C GLY A 44 10.33 5.22 12.82
N GLN A 45 10.95 5.57 11.69
CA GLN A 45 12.02 4.80 11.08
C GLN A 45 13.25 5.69 10.87
N LEU A 46 14.42 5.17 11.26
CA LEU A 46 15.71 5.87 11.15
C LEU A 46 16.38 5.69 9.79
N THR A 47 15.80 4.85 8.95
CA THR A 47 16.25 4.59 7.58
C THR A 47 15.28 5.21 6.59
N PRO A 48 15.75 5.65 5.41
CA PRO A 48 14.88 6.14 4.36
C PRO A 48 13.83 5.09 3.96
N PHE A 49 12.61 5.55 3.71
CA PHE A 49 11.53 4.69 3.27
C PHE A 49 11.81 4.10 1.88
N THR A 50 11.52 2.81 1.73
CA THR A 50 11.51 2.17 0.42
C THR A 50 10.32 2.66 -0.42
N VAL A 51 10.41 2.50 -1.74
CA VAL A 51 9.29 2.82 -2.67
C VAL A 51 7.99 2.10 -2.27
N GLU A 52 8.10 0.86 -1.81
CA GLU A 52 6.95 0.08 -1.33
C GLU A 52 6.32 0.70 -0.07
N GLU A 53 7.14 1.10 0.90
CA GLU A 53 6.66 1.74 2.13
C GLU A 53 6.01 3.10 1.85
N ILE A 54 6.59 3.89 0.94
CA ILE A 54 5.97 5.12 0.46
C ILE A 54 4.59 4.83 -0.14
N ALA A 55 4.48 3.85 -1.04
CA ALA A 55 3.19 3.48 -1.65
C ALA A 55 2.15 3.04 -0.60
N MET A 56 2.56 2.23 0.40
CA MET A 56 1.66 1.79 1.47
C MET A 56 1.19 2.96 2.34
N ARG A 57 2.09 3.88 2.69
CA ARG A 57 1.75 5.07 3.48
C ARG A 57 0.84 6.02 2.69
N GLN A 58 1.09 6.20 1.40
CA GLN A 58 0.25 7.01 0.53
C GLN A 58 -1.16 6.42 0.37
N LEU A 59 -1.33 5.10 0.39
CA LEU A 59 -2.66 4.48 0.42
C LEU A 59 -3.44 4.87 1.68
N VAL A 60 -2.84 4.67 2.85
CA VAL A 60 -3.47 5.00 4.14
C VAL A 60 -3.80 6.49 4.22
N PHE A 61 -2.86 7.35 3.84
CA PHE A 61 -3.04 8.79 3.84
C PHE A 61 -4.13 9.24 2.85
N SER A 62 -4.10 8.73 1.63
CA SER A 62 -5.12 9.06 0.63
C SER A 62 -6.51 8.63 1.09
N ASP A 63 -6.63 7.43 1.68
CA ASP A 63 -7.93 6.86 2.04
C ASP A 63 -8.63 7.57 3.17
N GLY A 64 -7.94 7.84 4.27
CA GLY A 64 -8.64 8.41 5.41
C GLY A 64 -8.59 9.94 5.48
N TRP A 65 -7.68 10.60 4.76
CA TRP A 65 -7.45 12.04 4.91
C TRP A 65 -7.80 12.77 3.60
N VAL A 66 -7.09 12.44 2.52
CA VAL A 66 -7.16 13.24 1.29
C VAL A 66 -8.47 13.01 0.53
N ARG A 67 -8.88 11.75 0.33
CA ARG A 67 -10.07 11.41 -0.44
C ARG A 67 -11.36 11.93 0.21
N PRO A 68 -11.59 11.81 1.53
CA PRO A 68 -12.74 12.44 2.18
C PRO A 68 -12.75 13.97 2.02
N LEU A 69 -11.59 14.62 2.14
CA LEU A 69 -11.47 16.07 1.94
C LEU A 69 -11.88 16.48 0.53
N TYR A 70 -11.35 15.82 -0.50
CA TYR A 70 -11.67 16.12 -1.89
C TYR A 70 -13.10 15.70 -2.26
N ALA A 71 -13.65 14.65 -1.62
CA ALA A 71 -15.04 14.24 -1.80
C ALA A 71 -16.01 15.30 -1.27
N ALA A 72 -15.73 15.87 -0.09
CA ALA A 72 -16.48 17.01 0.43
C ALA A 72 -16.33 18.24 -0.47
N ALA A 73 -15.11 18.54 -0.92
CA ALA A 73 -14.84 19.65 -1.83
C ALA A 73 -15.60 19.53 -3.15
N ALA A 74 -15.69 18.34 -3.73
CA ALA A 74 -16.36 18.08 -5.00
C ALA A 74 -17.89 18.29 -4.95
N ARG A 75 -18.49 18.28 -3.75
CA ARG A 75 -19.92 18.61 -3.56
C ARG A 75 -20.19 20.10 -3.73
N VAL A 76 -19.22 20.95 -3.36
CA VAL A 76 -19.34 22.42 -3.39
C VAL A 76 -18.69 23.00 -4.65
N PHE A 77 -17.56 22.43 -5.07
CA PHE A 77 -16.76 22.86 -6.20
C PHE A 77 -16.63 21.71 -7.20
N PRO A 78 -17.47 21.66 -8.26
CA PRO A 78 -17.46 20.56 -9.22
C PRO A 78 -16.09 20.32 -9.87
N GLY A 79 -15.25 21.35 -9.99
CA GLY A 79 -13.88 21.23 -10.49
C GLY A 79 -12.96 20.32 -9.66
N ALA A 80 -13.31 20.00 -8.42
CA ALA A 80 -12.57 19.06 -7.59
C ALA A 80 -12.84 17.58 -7.95
N LYS A 81 -13.86 17.26 -8.77
CA LYS A 81 -14.17 15.88 -9.19
C LYS A 81 -13.02 15.22 -9.95
N SER A 82 -12.39 15.95 -10.87
CA SER A 82 -11.23 15.43 -11.63
C SER A 82 -10.04 15.10 -10.72
N ARG A 83 -9.93 15.75 -9.55
CA ARG A 83 -8.88 15.46 -8.56
C ARG A 83 -9.15 14.16 -7.80
N LEU A 84 -10.41 13.79 -7.59
CA LEU A 84 -10.77 12.48 -7.04
C LEU A 84 -10.42 11.35 -8.01
N GLU A 85 -10.65 11.54 -9.30
CA GLU A 85 -10.28 10.54 -10.31
C GLU A 85 -8.77 10.30 -10.33
N VAL A 86 -7.96 11.35 -10.23
CA VAL A 86 -6.50 11.24 -10.11
C VAL A 86 -6.09 10.53 -8.82
N LEU A 87 -6.76 10.81 -7.69
CA LEU A 87 -6.51 10.08 -6.45
C LEU A 87 -6.78 8.59 -6.60
N ASP A 88 -7.90 8.23 -7.22
CA ASP A 88 -8.25 6.82 -7.43
C ASP A 88 -7.21 6.13 -8.34
N GLN A 89 -6.72 6.80 -9.39
CA GLN A 89 -5.61 6.30 -10.22
C GLN A 89 -4.32 6.10 -9.41
N ASN A 90 -3.92 7.08 -8.59
CA ASN A 90 -2.74 6.99 -7.74
C ASN A 90 -2.84 5.83 -6.73
N ARG A 91 -4.04 5.55 -6.22
CA ARG A 91 -4.28 4.40 -5.34
C ARG A 91 -4.06 3.08 -6.06
N GLU A 92 -4.52 2.94 -7.30
CA GLU A 92 -4.25 1.73 -8.09
C GLU A 92 -2.76 1.55 -8.38
N GLU A 93 -2.03 2.62 -8.68
CA GLU A 93 -0.56 2.59 -8.82
C GLU A 93 0.12 2.12 -7.52
N CYS A 94 -0.28 2.67 -6.37
CA CYS A 94 0.26 2.25 -5.07
C CYS A 94 -0.04 0.77 -4.77
N LYS A 95 -1.25 0.30 -5.08
CA LYS A 95 -1.62 -1.13 -4.95
C LYS A 95 -0.77 -2.01 -5.87
N ALA A 96 -0.53 -1.58 -7.10
CA ALA A 96 0.31 -2.30 -8.06
C ALA A 96 1.76 -2.42 -7.56
N ILE A 97 2.32 -1.34 -7.01
CA ILE A 97 3.65 -1.34 -6.38
C ILE A 97 3.72 -2.35 -5.23
N LYS A 98 2.74 -2.31 -4.32
CA LYS A 98 2.65 -3.26 -3.19
C LYS A 98 2.61 -4.71 -3.68
N LYS A 99 1.77 -5.01 -4.68
CA LYS A 99 1.65 -6.36 -5.25
C LYS A 99 2.96 -6.81 -5.92
N SER A 100 3.61 -5.91 -6.66
CA SER A 100 4.89 -6.18 -7.32
C SER A 100 5.99 -6.50 -6.30
N ALA A 101 6.08 -5.71 -5.23
CA ALA A 101 7.06 -5.91 -4.18
C ALA A 101 6.84 -7.23 -3.42
N ALA A 102 5.59 -7.59 -3.11
CA ALA A 102 5.26 -8.90 -2.54
C ALA A 102 5.70 -10.07 -3.43
N LYS A 103 5.43 -9.97 -4.74
CA LYS A 103 5.86 -10.96 -5.74
C LYS A 103 7.39 -11.10 -5.78
N GLN A 104 8.12 -9.98 -5.76
CA GLN A 104 9.58 -9.99 -5.75
C GLN A 104 10.14 -10.61 -4.46
N ARG A 105 9.57 -10.30 -3.29
CA ARG A 105 9.98 -10.92 -2.00
C ARG A 105 9.80 -12.44 -2.04
N LEU A 106 8.68 -12.91 -2.57
CA LEU A 106 8.42 -14.35 -2.71
C LEU A 106 9.43 -15.01 -3.67
N GLN A 107 9.69 -14.38 -4.82
CA GLN A 107 10.68 -14.88 -5.77
C GLN A 107 12.09 -14.96 -5.16
N ARG A 108 12.51 -13.96 -4.39
CA ARG A 108 13.80 -13.98 -3.68
C ARG A 108 13.88 -15.12 -2.67
N LYS A 109 12.81 -15.36 -1.89
CA LYS A 109 12.75 -16.49 -0.94
C LYS A 109 12.91 -17.84 -1.66
N ILE A 110 12.18 -18.04 -2.76
CA ILE A 110 12.25 -19.28 -3.55
C ILE A 110 13.65 -19.47 -4.14
N SER A 111 14.26 -18.41 -4.68
CA SER A 111 15.62 -18.46 -5.23
C SER A 111 16.67 -18.76 -4.16
N GLY A 112 16.55 -18.16 -2.97
CA GLY A 112 17.45 -18.42 -1.84
C GLY A 112 17.38 -19.86 -1.35
N VAL A 113 16.17 -20.41 -1.17
CA VAL A 113 15.98 -21.82 -0.80
C VAL A 113 16.53 -22.75 -1.87
N SER A 114 16.30 -22.46 -3.15
CA SER A 114 16.85 -23.25 -4.25
C SER A 114 18.38 -23.22 -4.29
N ALA A 115 19.01 -22.09 -3.96
CA ALA A 115 20.46 -21.97 -3.90
C ALA A 115 21.04 -22.76 -2.73
N PHE A 116 20.41 -22.67 -1.55
CA PHE A 116 20.79 -23.42 -0.36
C PHE A 116 20.72 -24.95 -0.58
N LEU A 117 19.63 -25.44 -1.17
CA LEU A 117 19.48 -26.87 -1.44
C LEU A 117 20.52 -27.39 -2.44
N LYS A 118 20.86 -26.60 -3.47
CA LYS A 118 21.93 -26.93 -4.42
C LYS A 118 23.31 -26.98 -3.75
N ALA A 119 23.61 -25.99 -2.90
CA ALA A 119 24.87 -25.92 -2.17
C ALA A 119 25.06 -27.10 -1.19
N SER A 120 23.96 -27.57 -0.61
CA SER A 120 23.96 -28.65 0.38
C SER A 120 23.99 -30.07 -0.22
N ARG A 121 24.26 -30.21 -1.53
CA ARG A 121 24.26 -31.50 -2.27
C ARG A 121 22.99 -32.35 -2.09
N PHE A 122 21.85 -31.73 -1.79
CA PHE A 122 20.58 -32.46 -1.83
C PHE A 122 20.29 -32.91 -3.26
N SER A 123 19.66 -34.08 -3.40
CA SER A 123 19.36 -34.65 -4.71
C SER A 123 18.51 -33.68 -5.54
N VAL A 124 18.74 -33.66 -6.86
CA VAL A 124 18.02 -32.79 -7.82
C VAL A 124 16.50 -32.98 -7.70
N GLY A 125 16.05 -34.18 -7.31
CA GLY A 125 14.63 -34.49 -7.05
C GLY A 125 14.03 -33.71 -5.87
N LEU A 126 14.78 -33.49 -4.79
CA LEU A 126 14.28 -32.74 -3.63
C LEU A 126 14.08 -31.25 -3.98
N VAL A 127 15.00 -30.67 -4.77
CA VAL A 127 14.89 -29.27 -5.25
C VAL A 127 13.66 -29.09 -6.14
N ALA A 128 13.38 -30.04 -7.03
CA ALA A 128 12.20 -30.00 -7.89
C ALA A 128 10.89 -30.11 -7.10
N SER A 129 10.86 -31.01 -6.10
CA SER A 129 9.69 -31.21 -5.24
C SER A 129 9.35 -29.95 -4.42
N VAL A 130 10.37 -29.32 -3.81
CA VAL A 130 10.18 -28.07 -3.03
C VAL A 130 9.70 -26.92 -3.92
N LYS A 131 10.23 -26.79 -5.14
CA LYS A 131 9.77 -25.76 -6.09
C LYS A 131 8.31 -25.98 -6.51
N LYS A 132 7.91 -27.23 -6.72
CA LYS A 132 6.52 -27.57 -7.07
C LYS A 132 5.58 -27.23 -5.92
N ALA A 133 5.90 -27.68 -4.71
CA ALA A 133 5.11 -27.41 -3.51
C ALA A 133 4.96 -25.89 -3.23
N ALA A 134 6.04 -25.12 -3.37
CA ALA A 134 5.99 -23.66 -3.18
C ALA A 134 5.10 -22.95 -4.22
N ARG A 135 5.04 -23.44 -5.46
CA ARG A 135 4.15 -22.89 -6.50
C ARG A 135 2.69 -23.25 -6.26
N GLU A 136 2.41 -24.47 -5.84
CA GLU A 136 1.05 -24.91 -5.48
C GLU A 136 0.52 -24.13 -4.28
N GLU A 137 1.35 -23.91 -3.26
CA GLU A 137 0.95 -23.15 -2.07
C GLU A 137 0.71 -21.66 -2.40
N ALA A 138 1.55 -21.07 -3.25
CA ALA A 138 1.34 -19.70 -3.73
C ALA A 138 0.05 -19.56 -4.56
N ALA A 139 -0.28 -20.56 -5.39
CA ALA A 139 -1.51 -20.59 -6.15
C ALA A 139 -2.75 -20.72 -5.23
N LYS A 140 -2.68 -21.56 -4.20
CA LYS A 140 -3.76 -21.69 -3.20
C LYS A 140 -3.96 -20.40 -2.40
N GLN A 141 -2.89 -19.70 -2.02
CA GLN A 141 -2.98 -18.42 -1.33
C GLN A 141 -3.61 -17.34 -2.21
N ALA A 142 -3.24 -17.27 -3.50
CA ALA A 142 -3.85 -16.34 -4.45
C ALA A 142 -5.36 -16.60 -4.62
N ALA A 143 -5.78 -17.86 -4.72
CA ALA A 143 -7.19 -18.22 -4.82
C ALA A 143 -8.00 -17.83 -3.56
N ARG A 144 -7.43 -18.02 -2.37
CA ARG A 144 -8.08 -17.60 -1.11
C ARG A 144 -8.24 -16.08 -0.99
N GLU A 145 -7.29 -15.30 -1.51
CA GLU A 145 -7.39 -13.84 -1.52
C GLU A 145 -8.47 -13.34 -2.50
N GLU A 146 -8.74 -14.06 -3.59
CA GLU A 146 -9.83 -13.73 -4.52
C GLU A 146 -11.22 -14.05 -3.92
N ASP A 147 -11.38 -15.22 -3.29
CA ASP A 147 -12.62 -15.59 -2.59
C ASP A 147 -12.95 -14.64 -1.43
N SER A 148 -11.93 -14.23 -0.66
CA SER A 148 -12.11 -13.29 0.45
C SER A 148 -12.53 -11.89 -0.01
N LYS A 149 -12.23 -11.49 -1.25
CA LYS A 149 -12.72 -10.22 -1.81
C LYS A 149 -14.16 -10.33 -2.30
N ALA A 150 -14.56 -11.49 -2.82
CA ALA A 150 -15.93 -11.71 -3.28
C ALA A 150 -16.96 -11.69 -2.13
N THR A 151 -16.56 -12.03 -0.90
CA THR A 151 -17.48 -12.06 0.25
C THR A 151 -17.79 -10.68 0.87
N VAL A 152 -17.01 -9.64 0.56
CA VAL A 152 -17.17 -8.30 1.17
C VAL A 152 -18.07 -7.37 0.34
N GLU A 153 -18.39 -7.71 -0.91
CA GLU A 153 -19.29 -6.94 -1.79
C GLU A 153 -20.77 -7.39 -1.72
N ALA A 154 -21.22 -7.94 -0.59
CA ALA A 154 -22.66 -8.09 -0.35
C ALA A 154 -23.24 -6.73 0.07
N PRO A 155 -24.19 -6.13 -0.68
CA PRO A 155 -24.79 -4.86 -0.31
C PRO A 155 -25.59 -5.03 0.98
N VAL A 156 -25.14 -4.37 2.06
CA VAL A 156 -25.94 -4.20 3.28
C VAL A 156 -27.06 -3.20 2.97
N GLY A 157 -28.09 -3.68 2.26
CA GLY A 157 -29.35 -2.98 2.09
C GLY A 157 -30.15 -3.07 3.39
N GLY A 158 -29.85 -2.18 4.34
CA GLY A 158 -30.71 -1.94 5.49
C GLY A 158 -31.79 -0.91 5.13
N PRO A 159 -33.08 -1.15 5.45
CA PRO A 159 -34.14 -0.19 5.22
C PRO A 159 -33.95 1.04 6.12
N VAL A 160 -33.91 2.23 5.50
CA VAL A 160 -33.91 3.51 6.22
C VAL A 160 -35.34 3.78 6.67
N ALA A 161 -35.59 3.72 7.99
CA ALA A 161 -36.84 4.16 8.58
C ALA A 161 -36.92 5.68 8.53
N GLU A 162 -37.88 6.17 7.75
CA GLU A 162 -38.28 7.56 7.62
C GLU A 162 -39.03 7.97 8.90
N ALA A 163 -38.37 8.69 9.80
CA ALA A 163 -39.02 9.30 10.96
C ALA A 163 -39.38 10.75 10.61
N ALA A 164 -40.65 10.95 10.28
CA ALA A 164 -41.28 12.26 10.25
C ALA A 164 -41.23 12.88 11.66
N VAL A 165 -40.76 14.12 11.75
CA VAL A 165 -40.90 14.96 12.95
C VAL A 165 -41.63 16.22 12.50
N GLU A 166 -42.78 16.42 13.16
CA GLU A 166 -43.72 17.54 13.09
C GLU A 166 -43.20 18.75 13.88
#